data_AF-A0A961I8C8-F1
#
_entry.id   AF-A0A961I8C8-F1
#
_cell.length_a   1.000
_cell.length_b   1.000
_cell.length_c   1.000
_cell.angle_alpha   90.00
_cell.angle_beta   90.00
_cell.angle_gamma   90.00
#
_symmetry.space_group_name_H-M   'P 1'
#
loop_
_entity.id
_entity.type
_entity.pdbx_description
1 polymer ?
#
loop_
_entity_poly.entity_id
_entity_poly.type
_entity_poly.pdbx_seq_one_letter_code
_entity_poly.pdbx_strand_id
1 'polypeptide(L)'
;GILLNRGLMGRLERIGLGAFAGLLFYMSYLFTVVDTTAFYTGMGWSLFLMLPIVFGRRVSRYTLIVLGTAFIWYSVYDIFDFTRDVTSTDAGILARYLYSKDWLTQTDPVTLSVYISIIWTVCMLLLVGLTLWPALSHYTTPVVTFETPDPVEPTTPEFPAEITPEVQEWFLANGFGLDGRPLPPELLDEMMDAEPESTEKVNTAAETIN
;
A
#
# COMPACT_ATOMS: atom_id res chain seq x y z
N GLY A 1 -7.60 -11.97 -6.66
CA GLY A 1 -7.89 -10.58 -7.07
C GLY A 1 -9.13 -9.97 -6.41
N ILE A 2 -10.33 -10.30 -6.89
CA ILE A 2 -11.59 -9.63 -6.48
C ILE A 2 -11.88 -9.73 -4.97
N LEU A 3 -11.61 -10.89 -4.35
CA LEU A 3 -11.77 -11.09 -2.90
C LEU A 3 -10.90 -10.12 -2.10
N LEU A 4 -9.62 -10.02 -2.46
CA LEU A 4 -8.65 -9.14 -1.82
C LEU A 4 -9.04 -7.67 -2.02
N ASN A 5 -9.43 -7.28 -3.23
CA ASN A 5 -9.85 -5.92 -3.51
C ASN A 5 -11.07 -5.50 -2.66
N ARG A 6 -12.10 -6.35 -2.56
CA ARG A 6 -13.27 -6.08 -1.70
C ARG A 6 -12.91 -6.02 -0.22
N GLY A 7 -11.99 -6.88 0.23
CA GLY A 7 -11.45 -6.83 1.59
C GLY A 7 -10.65 -5.55 1.87
N LEU A 8 -9.82 -5.11 0.95
CA LEU A 8 -9.00 -3.90 1.09
C LEU A 8 -9.88 -2.63 1.10
N MET A 9 -10.80 -2.51 0.15
CA MET A 9 -11.71 -1.36 0.02
C MET A 9 -12.76 -1.26 1.13
N GLY A 10 -13.02 -2.33 1.89
CA GLY A 10 -14.01 -2.31 2.98
C GLY A 10 -15.44 -2.04 2.50
N ARG A 11 -15.78 -2.51 1.30
CA ARG A 11 -17.12 -2.34 0.69
C ARG A 11 -17.69 -3.69 0.26
N LEU A 12 -18.95 -3.94 0.59
CA LEU A 12 -19.68 -5.16 0.23
C LEU A 12 -18.97 -6.45 0.70
N GLU A 13 -18.33 -6.43 1.87
CA GLU A 13 -17.47 -7.54 2.34
C GLU A 13 -18.30 -8.80 2.59
N ARG A 14 -19.44 -8.66 3.27
CA ARG A 14 -20.36 -9.76 3.54
C ARG A 14 -20.94 -10.38 2.27
N ILE A 15 -21.27 -9.53 1.29
CA ILE A 15 -21.81 -9.98 -0.01
C ILE A 15 -20.72 -10.66 -0.83
N GLY A 16 -19.49 -10.12 -0.83
CA GLY A 16 -18.34 -10.74 -1.49
C GLY A 16 -18.01 -12.11 -0.92
N LEU A 17 -17.97 -12.22 0.40
CA LEU A 17 -17.71 -13.49 1.07
C LEU A 17 -18.86 -14.49 0.86
N GLY A 18 -20.11 -14.04 0.95
CA GLY A 18 -21.29 -14.87 0.68
C GLY A 18 -21.36 -15.37 -0.76
N ALA A 19 -21.07 -14.51 -1.74
CA ALA A 19 -21.00 -14.91 -3.15
C ALA A 19 -19.89 -15.95 -3.37
N PHE A 20 -18.73 -15.79 -2.73
CA PHE A 20 -17.64 -16.75 -2.83
C PHE A 20 -17.98 -18.09 -2.18
N ALA A 21 -18.55 -18.09 -0.98
CA ALA A 21 -19.00 -19.29 -0.29
C ALA A 21 -20.09 -20.02 -1.10
N GLY A 22 -21.05 -19.29 -1.67
CA GLY A 22 -22.08 -19.84 -2.55
C GLY A 22 -21.53 -20.44 -3.84
N LEU A 23 -20.54 -19.78 -4.46
CA LEU A 23 -19.85 -20.31 -5.64
C LEU A 23 -19.10 -21.61 -5.30
N LEU A 24 -18.38 -21.64 -4.18
CA LEU A 24 -17.65 -22.84 -3.73
C LEU A 24 -18.60 -24.01 -3.47
N PHE A 25 -19.74 -23.75 -2.82
CA PHE A 25 -20.80 -24.74 -2.62
C PHE A 25 -21.31 -25.29 -3.96
N TYR A 26 -21.66 -24.40 -4.89
CA TYR A 26 -22.18 -24.76 -6.20
C TYR A 26 -21.19 -25.60 -7.02
N MET A 27 -19.91 -25.20 -7.04
CA MET A 27 -18.86 -25.93 -7.75
C MET A 27 -18.60 -27.30 -7.13
N SER A 28 -18.60 -27.40 -5.79
CA SER A 28 -18.45 -28.68 -5.09
C SER A 28 -19.59 -29.62 -5.46
N TYR A 29 -20.82 -29.13 -5.48
CA TYR A 29 -21.99 -29.93 -5.85
C TYR A 29 -21.96 -30.42 -7.32
N LEU A 30 -21.51 -29.59 -8.26
CA LEU A 30 -21.50 -29.94 -9.68
C LEU A 30 -20.36 -30.89 -10.08
N PHE A 31 -19.17 -30.67 -9.53
CA PHE A 31 -17.94 -31.29 -10.05
C PHE A 31 -17.41 -32.42 -9.18
N THR A 32 -18.04 -32.70 -8.03
CA THR A 32 -17.63 -33.81 -7.17
C THR A 32 -18.73 -34.85 -7.03
N VAL A 33 -18.32 -36.12 -6.90
CA VAL A 33 -19.25 -37.21 -6.64
C VAL A 33 -19.63 -37.15 -5.16
N VAL A 34 -20.92 -37.27 -4.88
CA VAL A 34 -21.47 -37.32 -3.52
C VAL A 34 -20.76 -38.44 -2.73
N ASP A 35 -20.53 -38.19 -1.44
CA ASP A 35 -19.82 -39.09 -0.52
C ASP A 35 -18.31 -39.28 -0.76
N THR A 36 -17.71 -38.48 -1.64
CA THR A 36 -16.25 -38.41 -1.74
C THR A 36 -15.64 -37.43 -0.73
N THR A 37 -14.38 -37.64 -0.37
CA THR A 37 -13.62 -36.68 0.45
C THR A 37 -13.61 -35.29 -0.16
N ALA A 38 -13.51 -35.18 -1.49
CA ALA A 38 -13.56 -33.92 -2.21
C ALA A 38 -14.90 -33.19 -2.01
N PHE A 39 -16.01 -33.93 -2.09
CA PHE A 39 -17.36 -33.40 -1.84
C PHE A 39 -17.48 -32.86 -0.40
N TYR A 40 -17.14 -33.66 0.61
CA TYR A 40 -17.23 -33.23 2.01
C TYR A 40 -16.32 -32.04 2.32
N THR A 41 -15.12 -32.01 1.74
CA THR A 41 -14.18 -30.92 1.95
C THR A 41 -14.71 -29.62 1.34
N GLY A 42 -15.15 -29.65 0.08
CA GLY A 42 -15.70 -28.47 -0.59
C GLY A 42 -16.96 -27.93 0.10
N MET A 43 -17.88 -28.83 0.45
CA MET A 43 -19.10 -28.49 1.19
C MET A 43 -18.80 -27.94 2.58
N GLY A 44 -17.91 -28.60 3.33
CA GLY A 44 -17.48 -28.17 4.66
C GLY A 44 -16.85 -26.78 4.67
N TRP A 45 -15.94 -26.50 3.72
CA TRP A 45 -15.35 -25.18 3.57
C TRP A 45 -16.37 -24.11 3.18
N SER A 46 -17.33 -24.43 2.29
CA SER A 46 -18.37 -23.48 1.92
C SER A 46 -19.25 -23.07 3.11
N LEU A 47 -19.61 -24.02 3.98
CA LEU A 47 -20.34 -23.79 5.23
C LEU A 47 -19.49 -23.02 6.24
N PHE A 48 -18.23 -23.40 6.40
CA PHE A 48 -17.30 -22.71 7.29
C PHE A 48 -17.14 -21.23 6.91
N LEU A 49 -17.06 -20.92 5.61
CA LEU A 49 -16.95 -19.55 5.10
C LEU A 49 -18.22 -18.71 5.26
N MET A 50 -19.35 -19.31 5.62
CA MET A 50 -20.54 -18.57 6.02
C MET A 50 -20.43 -18.02 7.45
N LEU A 51 -19.64 -18.66 8.34
CA LEU A 51 -19.52 -18.23 9.74
C LEU A 51 -19.02 -16.77 9.88
N PRO A 52 -17.96 -16.32 9.18
CA PRO A 52 -17.47 -14.94 9.26
C PRO A 52 -18.49 -13.89 8.78
N ILE A 53 -19.52 -14.27 8.03
CA ILE A 53 -20.60 -13.38 7.59
C ILE A 53 -21.49 -13.00 8.77
N VAL A 54 -21.67 -13.91 9.74
CA VAL A 54 -22.49 -13.72 10.95
C VAL A 54 -21.77 -12.84 11.97
N PHE A 55 -20.45 -13.01 12.13
CA PHE A 55 -19.63 -12.24 13.09
C PHE A 55 -19.38 -10.77 12.71
N GLY A 56 -19.94 -10.31 11.58
CA GLY A 56 -19.96 -8.91 11.19
C GLY A 56 -18.89 -8.50 10.19
N ARG A 57 -18.93 -7.21 9.79
CA ARG A 57 -18.15 -6.69 8.66
C ARG A 57 -16.63 -6.81 8.84
N ARG A 58 -16.10 -6.56 10.05
CA ARG A 58 -14.65 -6.64 10.30
C ARG A 58 -14.11 -8.06 10.07
N VAL A 59 -14.78 -9.07 10.60
CA VAL A 59 -14.37 -10.47 10.44
C VAL A 59 -14.46 -10.88 8.96
N SER A 60 -15.57 -10.56 8.29
CA SER A 60 -15.71 -10.80 6.84
C SER A 60 -14.59 -10.13 6.02
N ARG A 61 -14.20 -8.90 6.38
CA ARG A 61 -13.11 -8.16 5.74
C ARG A 61 -11.78 -8.90 5.88
N TYR A 62 -11.41 -9.29 7.11
CA TYR A 62 -10.17 -10.03 7.35
C TYR A 62 -10.17 -11.39 6.66
N THR A 63 -11.28 -12.12 6.68
CA THR A 63 -11.43 -13.38 5.95
C THR A 63 -11.19 -13.19 4.46
N LEU A 64 -11.77 -12.17 3.84
CA LEU A 64 -11.54 -11.85 2.42
C LEU A 64 -10.10 -11.51 2.10
N ILE A 65 -9.42 -10.78 2.98
CA ILE A 65 -7.99 -10.45 2.83
C ILE A 65 -7.16 -11.73 2.90
N VAL A 66 -7.35 -12.55 3.94
CA VAL A 66 -6.60 -13.80 4.13
C VAL A 66 -6.81 -14.76 2.96
N LEU A 67 -8.07 -14.99 2.56
CA LEU A 67 -8.38 -15.82 1.40
C LEU A 67 -7.75 -15.25 0.14
N GLY A 68 -7.94 -13.96 -0.11
CA GLY A 68 -7.40 -13.29 -1.29
C GLY A 68 -5.88 -13.41 -1.39
N THR A 69 -5.16 -13.24 -0.28
CA THR A 69 -3.72 -13.41 -0.19
C THR A 69 -3.29 -14.85 -0.38
N ALA A 70 -3.99 -15.81 0.24
CA ALA A 70 -3.71 -17.24 0.07
C ALA A 70 -3.89 -17.67 -1.39
N PHE A 71 -4.93 -17.20 -2.08
CA PHE A 71 -5.14 -17.46 -3.51
C PHE A 71 -4.01 -16.88 -4.37
N ILE A 72 -3.52 -15.68 -4.07
CA ILE A 72 -2.39 -15.10 -4.80
C ILE A 72 -1.15 -15.95 -4.60
N TRP A 73 -0.83 -16.34 -3.36
CA TRP A 73 0.30 -17.22 -3.07
C TRP A 73 0.19 -18.58 -3.76
N TYR A 74 -0.99 -19.19 -3.74
CA TYR A 74 -1.25 -20.43 -4.48
C TYR A 74 -1.03 -20.25 -5.97
N SER A 75 -1.51 -19.15 -6.55
CA SER A 75 -1.34 -18.86 -7.98
C SER A 75 0.12 -18.64 -8.36
N VAL A 76 0.90 -17.99 -7.49
CA VAL A 76 2.34 -17.82 -7.67
C VAL A 76 3.04 -19.18 -7.59
N TYR A 77 2.67 -20.02 -6.62
CA TYR A 77 3.19 -21.37 -6.50
C TYR A 77 2.90 -22.20 -7.77
N ASP A 78 1.68 -22.13 -8.29
CA ASP A 78 1.24 -22.82 -9.51
C ASP A 78 2.06 -22.38 -10.74
N ILE A 79 2.34 -21.07 -10.88
CA ILE A 79 3.25 -20.55 -11.92
C ILE A 79 4.66 -21.15 -11.77
N PHE A 80 5.20 -21.21 -10.55
CA PHE A 80 6.51 -21.83 -10.33
C PHE A 80 6.50 -23.33 -10.65
N ASP A 81 5.41 -24.03 -10.34
CA ASP A 81 5.29 -25.46 -10.60
C ASP A 81 5.27 -25.75 -12.12
N PHE A 82 4.62 -24.90 -12.92
CA PHE A 82 4.65 -24.99 -14.38
C PHE A 82 6.06 -24.90 -14.98
N THR A 83 6.98 -24.17 -14.33
CA THR A 83 8.36 -24.04 -14.83
C THR A 83 9.19 -25.29 -14.63
N ARG A 84 8.77 -26.19 -13.74
CA ARG A 84 9.48 -27.43 -13.41
C ARG A 84 8.97 -28.60 -14.23
N ASP A 85 7.68 -28.89 -14.13
CA ASP A 85 7.03 -29.97 -14.89
C ASP A 85 5.53 -29.66 -15.09
N VAL A 86 5.20 -29.13 -16.26
CA VAL A 86 3.82 -28.78 -16.63
C VAL A 86 2.88 -29.98 -16.72
N THR A 87 3.40 -31.21 -16.82
CA THR A 87 2.57 -32.40 -17.03
C THR A 87 2.04 -32.99 -15.73
N SER A 88 2.69 -32.70 -14.60
CA SER A 88 2.27 -33.10 -13.25
C SER A 88 1.43 -32.05 -12.53
N THR A 89 1.26 -30.86 -13.12
CA THR A 89 0.50 -29.76 -12.52
C THR A 89 -1.00 -29.84 -12.80
N ASP A 90 -1.78 -28.94 -12.19
CA ASP A 90 -3.21 -28.78 -12.45
C ASP A 90 -3.51 -28.56 -13.95
N ALA A 91 -2.65 -27.81 -14.65
CA ALA A 91 -2.74 -27.62 -16.10
C ALA A 91 -2.57 -28.94 -16.87
N GLY A 92 -1.63 -29.79 -16.43
CA GLY A 92 -1.41 -31.13 -16.98
C GLY A 92 -2.57 -32.08 -16.73
N ILE A 93 -3.16 -32.04 -15.54
CA ILE A 93 -4.35 -32.82 -15.19
C ILE A 93 -5.53 -32.40 -16.08
N LEU A 94 -5.76 -31.09 -16.24
CA LEU A 94 -6.81 -30.58 -17.11
C LEU A 94 -6.58 -30.96 -18.58
N ALA A 95 -5.35 -30.85 -19.07
CA ALA A 95 -5.01 -31.24 -20.44
C ALA A 95 -5.31 -32.73 -20.69
N ARG A 96 -4.91 -33.61 -19.77
CA ARG A 96 -5.21 -35.06 -19.85
C ARG A 96 -6.70 -35.34 -19.77
N TYR A 97 -7.43 -34.61 -18.92
CA TYR A 97 -8.88 -34.74 -18.84
C TYR A 97 -9.56 -34.34 -20.15
N LEU A 98 -9.19 -33.19 -20.74
CA LEU A 98 -9.73 -32.73 -22.02
C LEU A 98 -9.39 -33.68 -23.18
N TYR A 99 -8.17 -34.23 -23.17
CA TYR A 99 -7.75 -35.24 -24.13
C TYR A 99 -8.58 -36.53 -23.98
N SER A 100 -8.81 -37.00 -22.74
CA SER A 100 -9.60 -38.21 -22.46
C SER A 100 -11.08 -38.11 -22.84
N LYS A 101 -11.59 -36.88 -23.02
CA LYS A 101 -12.98 -36.60 -23.43
C LYS A 101 -13.13 -36.43 -24.95
N ASP A 102 -12.07 -36.67 -25.71
CA ASP A 102 -11.99 -36.45 -27.16
C ASP A 102 -12.29 -35.01 -27.62
N TRP A 103 -12.21 -34.02 -26.72
CA TRP A 103 -12.55 -32.63 -27.04
C TRP A 103 -11.42 -31.90 -27.79
N LEU A 104 -10.17 -32.25 -27.50
CA LEU A 104 -8.96 -31.60 -28.03
C LEU A 104 -7.88 -32.64 -28.40
N THR A 105 -8.24 -33.61 -29.22
CA THR A 105 -7.35 -34.73 -29.62
C THR A 105 -6.32 -34.35 -30.69
N GLN A 106 -6.47 -33.20 -31.34
CA GLN A 106 -5.55 -32.73 -32.38
C GLN A 106 -4.21 -32.21 -31.83
N THR A 107 -4.10 -32.04 -30.51
CA THR A 107 -2.91 -31.49 -29.86
C THR A 107 -2.41 -32.47 -28.82
N ASP A 108 -1.09 -32.67 -28.78
CA ASP A 108 -0.46 -33.51 -27.77
C ASP A 108 -0.76 -32.98 -26.35
N PRO A 109 -1.07 -33.85 -25.36
CA PRO A 109 -1.40 -33.42 -24.01
C PRO A 109 -0.34 -32.53 -23.36
N VAL A 110 0.95 -32.75 -23.66
CA VAL A 110 2.03 -31.91 -23.10
C VAL A 110 1.95 -30.49 -23.67
N THR A 111 1.77 -30.36 -25.00
CA THR A 111 1.60 -29.06 -25.64
C THR A 111 0.33 -28.35 -25.17
N LEU A 112 -0.77 -29.09 -24.99
CA LEU A 112 -2.02 -28.56 -24.45
C LEU A 112 -1.83 -28.03 -23.01
N SER A 113 -1.06 -28.75 -22.17
CA SER A 113 -0.72 -28.33 -20.81
C SER A 113 0.02 -26.99 -20.79
N VAL A 114 0.95 -26.78 -21.74
CA VAL A 114 1.68 -25.50 -21.90
C VAL A 114 0.73 -24.37 -22.32
N TYR A 115 -0.20 -24.60 -23.24
CA TYR A 115 -1.15 -23.56 -23.62
C TYR A 115 -2.06 -23.16 -22.45
N ILE A 116 -2.56 -24.15 -21.70
CA ILE A 116 -3.38 -23.90 -20.50
C ILE A 116 -2.58 -23.10 -19.47
N SER A 117 -1.31 -23.45 -19.23
CA SER A 117 -0.46 -22.76 -18.25
C SER A 117 -0.17 -21.31 -18.64
N ILE A 118 0.09 -21.03 -19.92
CA ILE A 118 0.29 -19.66 -20.44
C ILE A 118 -0.97 -18.83 -20.28
N ILE A 119 -2.12 -19.36 -20.72
CA ILE A 119 -3.42 -18.66 -20.61
C ILE A 119 -3.71 -18.36 -19.14
N TRP A 120 -3.56 -19.35 -18.26
CA TRP A 120 -3.78 -19.19 -16.82
C TRP A 120 -2.87 -18.11 -16.21
N THR A 121 -1.58 -18.13 -16.56
CA THR A 121 -0.60 -17.14 -16.08
C THR A 121 -0.99 -15.73 -16.51
N VAL A 122 -1.33 -15.53 -17.79
CA VAL A 122 -1.77 -14.22 -18.31
C VAL A 122 -3.05 -13.76 -17.62
N CYS A 123 -4.05 -14.63 -17.50
CA CYS A 123 -5.29 -14.32 -16.78
C CYS A 123 -5.04 -13.94 -15.32
N MET A 124 -4.16 -14.66 -14.63
CA MET A 124 -3.81 -14.37 -13.24
C MET A 124 -3.09 -13.04 -13.09
N LEU A 125 -2.09 -12.75 -13.92
CA LEU A 125 -1.39 -11.47 -13.91
C LEU A 125 -2.35 -10.29 -14.19
N LEU A 126 -3.25 -10.45 -15.16
CA LEU A 126 -4.28 -9.45 -15.45
C LEU A 126 -5.25 -9.27 -14.28
N LEU A 127 -5.74 -10.36 -13.69
CA LEU A 127 -6.65 -10.30 -12.54
C LEU A 127 -5.98 -9.64 -11.34
N VAL A 128 -4.74 -10.02 -11.02
CA VAL A 128 -3.95 -9.39 -9.95
C VAL A 128 -3.78 -7.91 -10.25
N GLY A 129 -3.25 -7.56 -11.44
CA GLY A 129 -3.05 -6.18 -11.87
C GLY A 129 -4.33 -5.34 -11.78
N LEU A 130 -5.40 -5.72 -12.47
CA LEU A 130 -6.65 -4.96 -12.52
C LEU A 130 -7.36 -4.84 -11.17
N THR A 131 -7.22 -5.84 -10.28
CA THR A 131 -7.92 -5.82 -8.99
C THR A 131 -7.12 -5.17 -7.87
N LEU A 132 -5.80 -5.25 -7.91
CA LEU A 132 -4.93 -4.63 -6.90
C LEU A 132 -4.52 -3.22 -7.29
N TRP A 133 -4.46 -2.88 -8.58
CA TRP A 133 -4.08 -1.55 -9.04
C TRP A 133 -4.94 -0.43 -8.43
N PRO A 134 -6.30 -0.53 -8.41
CA PRO A 134 -7.13 0.50 -7.78
C PRO A 134 -6.95 0.58 -6.27
N ALA A 135 -6.68 -0.57 -5.62
CA ALA A 135 -6.41 -0.61 -4.19
C ALA A 135 -5.08 0.07 -3.87
N LEU A 136 -4.05 -0.13 -4.70
CA LEU A 136 -2.72 0.45 -4.54
C LEU A 136 -2.71 1.95 -4.88
N SER A 137 -3.44 2.38 -5.90
CA SER A 137 -3.55 3.80 -6.28
C SER A 137 -4.25 4.67 -5.23
N HIS A 138 -5.08 4.08 -4.37
CA HIS A 138 -5.67 4.79 -3.23
C HIS A 138 -4.74 4.88 -2.00
N TYR A 139 -3.58 4.19 -2.02
CA TYR A 139 -2.53 4.33 -1.00
C TYR A 139 -1.46 5.36 -1.38
N THR A 140 -1.58 6.02 -2.53
CA THR A 140 -0.82 7.24 -2.80
C THR A 140 -1.20 8.24 -1.71
N THR A 141 -0.22 8.53 -0.85
CA THR A 141 -0.28 9.33 0.38
C THR A 141 -1.43 10.33 0.42
N PRO A 142 -2.21 10.42 1.52
CA PRO A 142 -2.91 11.67 1.77
C PRO A 142 -1.83 12.73 1.73
N VAL A 143 -1.92 13.65 0.76
CA VAL A 143 -1.20 14.91 0.86
C VAL A 143 -1.70 15.46 2.19
N VAL A 144 -0.86 15.40 3.22
CA VAL A 144 -1.06 16.22 4.39
C VAL A 144 -0.92 17.62 3.84
N THR A 145 -2.04 18.18 3.39
CA THR A 145 -2.20 19.61 3.30
C THR A 145 -2.06 20.04 4.73
N PHE A 146 -0.83 20.40 5.11
CA PHE A 146 -0.65 21.36 6.17
C PHE A 146 -1.49 22.54 5.69
N GLU A 147 -2.65 22.73 6.32
CA GLU A 147 -3.27 24.04 6.32
C GLU A 147 -2.17 24.94 6.86
N THR A 148 -1.50 25.67 5.97
CA THR A 148 -0.75 26.84 6.36
C THR A 148 -1.73 27.63 7.21
N PRO A 149 -1.47 27.79 8.52
CA PRO A 149 -2.30 28.66 9.33
C PRO A 149 -2.43 29.96 8.57
N ASP A 150 -3.63 30.54 8.53
CA ASP A 150 -3.82 31.91 8.05
C ASP A 150 -2.65 32.75 8.56
N PRO A 151 -2.06 33.65 7.74
CA PRO A 151 -0.94 34.46 8.16
C PRO A 151 -1.37 35.26 9.38
N VAL A 152 -1.10 34.71 10.56
CA VAL A 152 -1.15 35.42 11.81
C VAL A 152 -0.13 36.52 11.61
N GLU A 153 -0.59 37.77 11.60
CA GLU A 153 0.30 38.93 11.63
C GLU A 153 1.42 38.61 12.61
N PRO A 154 2.69 38.73 12.20
CA PRO A 154 3.80 38.36 13.07
C PRO A 154 3.73 39.27 14.29
N THR A 155 3.13 38.77 15.37
CA THR A 155 3.41 39.28 16.70
C THR A 155 4.86 38.93 16.91
N THR A 156 5.73 39.92 16.70
CA THR A 156 7.15 39.86 17.03
C THR A 156 7.23 39.21 18.41
N PRO A 157 7.81 38.01 18.54
CA PRO A 157 7.93 37.39 19.84
C PRO A 157 8.83 38.31 20.68
N GLU A 158 8.23 39.09 21.57
CA GLU A 158 8.97 39.86 22.55
C GLU A 158 9.72 38.85 23.42
N PHE A 159 11.05 38.95 23.40
CA PHE A 159 11.89 38.10 24.23
C PHE A 159 11.47 38.30 25.70
N PRO A 160 11.17 37.22 26.45
CA PRO A 160 10.59 37.32 27.78
C PRO A 160 11.57 37.83 28.86
N ALA A 161 12.75 38.30 28.49
CA ALA A 161 13.76 38.84 29.38
C ALA A 161 14.55 39.97 28.70
N GLU A 162 14.97 40.95 29.49
CA GLU A 162 15.94 41.97 29.05
C GLU A 162 17.19 41.26 28.51
N ILE A 163 17.52 41.55 27.24
CA ILE A 163 18.69 40.96 26.58
C ILE A 163 19.93 41.49 27.29
N THR A 164 20.63 40.62 28.01
CA THR A 164 21.89 41.00 28.65
C THR A 164 22.95 41.27 27.57
N PRO A 165 23.92 42.17 27.81
CA PRO A 165 24.94 42.52 26.82
C PRO A 165 25.71 41.29 26.30
N GLU A 166 25.94 40.31 27.17
CA GLU A 166 26.61 39.04 26.85
C GLU A 166 25.82 38.19 25.84
N VAL A 167 24.48 38.22 25.91
CA VAL A 167 23.61 37.48 24.98
C VAL A 167 23.58 38.21 23.63
N GLN A 168 23.54 39.54 23.62
CA GLN A 168 23.61 40.33 22.39
C GLN A 168 24.92 40.09 21.64
N GLU A 169 26.06 40.11 22.34
CA GLU A 169 27.38 39.82 21.77
C GLU A 169 27.44 38.40 21.20
N TRP A 170 26.86 37.42 21.89
CA TRP A 170 26.82 36.04 21.39
C TRP A 170 26.03 35.91 20.08
N PHE A 171 24.87 36.55 19.96
CA PHE A 171 24.06 36.52 18.72
C PHE A 171 24.83 37.14 17.54
N LEU A 172 25.41 38.32 17.77
CA LEU A 172 26.18 39.05 16.77
C LEU A 172 27.44 38.27 16.33
N ALA A 173 28.19 37.69 17.28
CA ALA A 173 29.38 36.89 16.99
C ALA A 173 29.08 35.62 16.17
N ASN A 174 27.85 35.11 16.24
CA ASN A 174 27.41 33.95 15.47
C ASN A 174 26.65 34.32 14.19
N GLY A 175 26.61 35.61 13.82
CA GLY A 175 25.99 36.07 12.59
C GLY A 175 24.47 36.13 12.63
N PHE A 176 23.89 36.29 13.83
CA PHE A 176 22.45 36.42 14.04
C PHE A 176 22.08 37.79 14.59
N GLY A 177 20.96 38.34 14.13
CA GLY A 177 20.30 39.49 14.73
C GLY A 177 19.60 39.11 16.04
N LEU A 178 19.25 40.12 16.85
CA LEU A 178 18.52 39.94 18.11
C LEU A 178 17.10 39.37 17.93
N ASP A 179 16.58 39.41 16.70
CA ASP A 179 15.33 38.78 16.28
C ASP A 179 15.52 37.29 15.90
N GLY A 180 16.73 36.75 16.04
CA GLY A 180 17.09 35.38 15.72
C GLY A 180 17.23 35.09 14.22
N ARG A 181 17.18 36.11 13.36
CA ARG A 181 17.38 35.96 11.92
C ARG A 181 18.87 36.09 11.57
N PRO A 182 19.36 35.39 10.53
CA PRO A 182 20.72 35.59 10.07
C PRO A 182 20.91 37.03 9.61
N LEU A 183 22.02 37.64 10.01
CA LEU A 183 22.39 38.99 9.60
C LEU A 183 22.57 39.06 8.08
N PRO A 184 22.17 40.17 7.43
CA PRO A 184 22.45 40.38 6.02
C PRO A 184 23.96 40.30 5.73
N PRO A 185 24.37 39.73 4.58
CA PRO A 185 25.79 39.54 4.26
C PRO A 185 26.61 40.84 4.33
N GLU A 186 26.01 41.95 3.92
CA GLU A 186 26.61 43.30 3.92
C GLU A 186 26.99 43.78 5.35
N LEU A 187 26.20 43.41 6.35
CA LEU A 187 26.42 43.73 7.76
C LEU A 187 27.43 42.78 8.41
N LEU A 188 27.47 41.52 7.95
CA LEU A 188 28.46 40.54 8.37
C LEU A 188 29.87 40.96 7.96
N ASP A 189 30.00 41.45 6.72
CA ASP A 189 31.26 41.91 6.15
C ASP A 189 31.76 43.17 6.89
N GLU A 190 30.87 44.11 7.22
CA GLU A 190 31.19 45.33 7.99
C GLU A 190 31.64 45.01 9.44
N MET A 191 31.07 43.96 10.05
CA MET A 191 31.48 43.48 11.37
C MET A 191 32.81 42.70 11.36
N MET A 192 33.14 42.04 10.25
CA MET A 192 34.41 41.34 10.07
C MET A 192 35.58 42.30 9.78
N ASP A 193 35.29 43.45 9.17
CA ASP A 193 36.28 44.48 8.85
C ASP A 193 36.48 45.53 9.97
N ALA A 194 35.61 45.55 10.99
CA ALA A 194 35.73 46.44 12.14
C ALA A 194 36.73 45.90 13.19
N GLU A 195 37.93 46.49 13.24
CA GLU A 195 38.84 46.36 14.39
C GLU A 195 38.17 46.80 15.72
N PRO A 196 38.62 46.31 16.89
CA PRO A 196 37.87 46.31 18.16
C PRO A 196 37.83 47.68 18.87
N GLU A 197 37.68 48.77 18.14
CA GLU A 197 37.45 50.12 18.67
C GLU A 197 36.33 50.81 17.88
N SER A 198 35.07 50.46 18.16
CA SER A 198 33.95 51.43 18.24
C SER A 198 32.59 50.73 18.40
N THR A 199 32.39 50.08 19.54
CA THR A 199 31.06 49.62 20.00
C THR A 199 30.02 50.74 20.12
N GLU A 200 30.41 52.01 19.99
CA GLU A 200 29.52 53.16 20.08
C GLU A 200 28.76 53.48 18.78
N LYS A 201 29.29 53.10 17.60
CA LYS A 201 28.63 53.41 16.31
C LYS A 201 27.56 52.40 15.89
N VAL A 202 27.69 51.14 16.33
CA VAL A 202 26.75 50.05 15.97
C VAL A 202 25.40 50.24 16.67
N ASN A 203 25.38 50.77 17.89
CA ASN A 203 24.14 51.02 18.63
C ASN A 203 23.27 52.11 17.99
N THR A 204 23.85 53.07 17.27
CA THR A 204 23.08 54.17 16.64
C THR A 204 22.39 53.74 15.35
N ALA A 205 22.92 52.72 14.67
CA ALA A 205 22.32 52.16 13.45
C ALA A 205 21.13 51.24 13.75
N ALA A 206 21.15 50.55 14.89
CA ALA A 206 20.06 49.68 15.32
C ALA A 206 18.82 50.46 15.81
N GLU A 207 19.00 51.68 16.33
CA GLU A 207 17.89 52.54 16.77
C GLU A 207 17.14 53.22 15.61
N THR A 208 17.75 53.37 14.44
CA THR A 208 17.13 54.03 13.28
C THR A 208 16.24 53.10 12.43
N ILE A 209 16.18 51.81 12.78
CA ILE A 209 15.38 50.79 12.05
C ILE A 209 14.09 50.39 12.84
N ASN A 210 13.86 50.99 14.02
CA ASN A 210 12.58 50.89 14.75
C ASN A 210 11.53 51.91 14.27
#